data_AF-A0A384J4A2-F1
#
_entry.id   AF-A0A384J4A2-F1
#
_cell.length_a   1.000
_cell.length_b   1.000
_cell.length_c   1.000
_cell.angle_alpha   90.00
_cell.angle_beta   90.00
_cell.angle_gamma   90.00
#
_symmetry.space_group_name_H-M   'P 1'
#
loop_
_entity.id
_entity.type
_entity.pdbx_description
1 polymer ?
#
loop_
_entity_poly.entity_id
_entity_poly.type
_entity_poly.pdbx_seq_one_letter_code
_entity_poly.pdbx_strand_id
1 'polypeptide(L)'
;MRQDLINATESNLSVEWAAGGMISSTCALLKFAISLRDGKLLSPSSLHLLTMWQPARKSTEIGHGIFRFEHPTTHKNWLGHNGSVLGFTGSLWWNEELDCAVGVLANVGTMHAGKVSSSAPQIVFESEFLEIAMKLTNIAVKDE
;
A
#
# COMPACT_ATOMS: atom_id res chain seq x y z
N MET A 1 -25.08 5.53 11.88
CA MET A 1 -24.00 6.04 11.00
C MET A 1 -23.30 7.17 11.73
N ARG A 2 -21.96 7.31 11.59
CA ARG A 2 -21.29 8.51 12.13
C ARG A 2 -21.75 9.73 11.32
N GLN A 3 -22.00 10.85 12.00
CA GLN A 3 -22.52 12.07 11.36
C GLN A 3 -21.47 12.82 10.54
N ASP A 4 -20.19 12.50 10.71
CA ASP A 4 -19.04 13.10 10.03
C ASP A 4 -18.63 12.35 8.75
N LEU A 5 -19.39 11.33 8.33
CA LEU A 5 -19.13 10.54 7.12
C LEU A 5 -20.22 10.74 6.07
N ILE A 6 -19.80 10.87 4.83
CA ILE A 6 -20.69 10.88 3.66
C ILE A 6 -20.85 9.44 3.17
N ASN A 7 -22.08 9.00 2.95
CA ASN A 7 -22.35 7.69 2.37
C ASN A 7 -22.03 7.72 0.87
N ALA A 8 -21.05 6.90 0.46
CA ALA A 8 -20.60 6.77 -0.92
C ALA A 8 -20.96 5.43 -1.56
N THR A 9 -21.89 4.66 -0.98
CA THR A 9 -22.21 3.28 -1.40
C THR A 9 -22.70 3.19 -2.85
N GLU A 10 -23.40 4.21 -3.34
CA GLU A 10 -23.92 4.24 -4.71
C GLU A 10 -22.88 4.69 -5.76
N SER A 11 -21.65 4.99 -5.33
CA SER A 11 -20.58 5.40 -6.24
C SER A 11 -20.17 4.25 -7.15
N ASN A 12 -19.92 4.57 -8.43
CA ASN A 12 -19.44 3.62 -9.42
C ASN A 12 -18.02 3.99 -9.87
N LEU A 13 -17.11 3.02 -9.84
CA LEU A 13 -15.68 3.21 -10.16
C LEU A 13 -15.36 3.11 -11.66
N SER A 14 -16.36 3.09 -12.55
CA SER A 14 -16.12 2.95 -13.99
C SER A 14 -15.29 4.10 -14.58
N VAL A 15 -15.33 5.28 -13.97
CA VAL A 15 -14.49 6.44 -14.36
C VAL A 15 -13.02 6.26 -14.00
N GLU A 16 -12.72 5.44 -12.99
CA GLU A 16 -11.35 5.16 -12.55
C GLU A 16 -10.67 4.12 -13.46
N TRP A 17 -11.46 3.22 -14.05
CA TRP A 17 -11.00 2.16 -14.97
C TRP A 17 -9.72 1.47 -14.49
N ALA A 18 -8.65 1.47 -15.29
CA ALA A 18 -7.38 0.83 -14.97
C ALA A 18 -6.58 1.56 -13.87
N ALA A 19 -6.88 2.82 -13.57
CA ALA A 19 -6.17 3.60 -12.56
C ALA A 19 -6.64 3.29 -11.12
N GLY A 20 -7.91 2.92 -10.94
CA GLY A 20 -8.49 2.70 -9.61
C GLY A 20 -9.76 1.85 -9.53
N GLY A 21 -10.24 1.32 -10.65
CA GLY A 21 -11.49 0.53 -10.72
C GLY A 21 -11.34 -0.95 -10.33
N MET A 22 -10.16 -1.38 -9.88
CA MET A 22 -9.92 -2.76 -9.47
C MET A 22 -10.56 -3.05 -8.11
N ILE A 23 -11.32 -4.14 -8.03
CA ILE A 23 -11.91 -4.66 -6.79
C ILE A 23 -11.10 -5.88 -6.33
N SER A 24 -10.72 -5.91 -5.05
CA SER A 24 -9.92 -6.99 -4.50
C SER A 24 -10.17 -7.19 -2.99
N SER A 25 -9.47 -8.15 -2.39
CA SER A 25 -9.42 -8.39 -0.94
C SER A 25 -7.98 -8.26 -0.44
N THR A 26 -7.79 -8.04 0.87
CA THR A 26 -6.44 -7.99 1.47
C THR A 26 -5.64 -9.25 1.16
N CYS A 27 -6.24 -10.44 1.28
CA CYS A 27 -5.58 -11.71 0.97
C CYS A 27 -5.11 -11.78 -0.49
N ALA A 28 -5.96 -11.37 -1.44
CA ALA A 28 -5.59 -11.36 -2.86
C ALA A 28 -4.50 -10.33 -3.18
N LEU A 29 -4.57 -9.13 -2.58
CA LEU A 29 -3.54 -8.10 -2.73
C LEU A 29 -2.18 -8.53 -2.16
N LEU A 30 -2.17 -9.20 -1.00
CA LEU A 30 -0.94 -9.74 -0.42
C LEU A 30 -0.34 -10.84 -1.29
N LYS A 31 -1.17 -11.76 -1.81
CA LYS A 31 -0.72 -12.76 -2.79
C LYS A 31 -0.12 -12.11 -4.04
N PHE A 32 -0.75 -11.05 -4.55
CA PHE A 32 -0.23 -10.27 -5.67
C PHE A 32 1.13 -9.64 -5.34
N ALA A 33 1.26 -8.93 -4.22
CA ALA A 33 2.51 -8.28 -3.82
C ALA A 33 3.66 -9.29 -3.67
N ILE A 34 3.43 -10.39 -2.96
CA ILE A 34 4.44 -11.44 -2.76
C ILE A 34 4.81 -12.07 -4.10
N SER A 35 3.84 -12.39 -4.95
CA SER A 35 4.12 -13.00 -6.27
C SER A 35 4.87 -12.04 -7.21
N LEU A 36 4.57 -10.73 -7.14
CA LEU A 36 5.26 -9.70 -7.90
C LEU A 36 6.71 -9.56 -7.44
N ARG A 37 6.92 -9.40 -6.13
CA ARG A 37 8.23 -9.30 -5.47
C ARG A 37 9.11 -10.51 -5.79
N ASP A 38 8.56 -11.71 -5.69
CA ASP A 38 9.27 -12.97 -5.94
C ASP A 38 9.53 -13.23 -7.44
N GLY A 39 9.18 -12.29 -8.33
CA GLY A 39 9.41 -12.42 -9.77
C GLY A 39 8.54 -13.46 -10.47
N LYS A 40 7.39 -13.84 -9.88
CA LYS A 40 6.49 -14.87 -10.44
C LYS A 40 5.52 -14.33 -11.48
N LEU A 41 5.30 -13.01 -11.51
CA LEU A 41 4.31 -12.36 -12.37
C LEU A 41 4.89 -11.69 -13.62
N LEU A 42 6.16 -11.28 -13.57
CA LEU A 42 6.82 -10.51 -14.62
C LEU A 42 8.12 -11.19 -15.04
N SER A 43 8.52 -11.01 -16.30
CA SER A 43 9.87 -11.35 -16.73
C SER A 43 10.90 -10.47 -16.01
N PRO A 44 12.19 -10.87 -15.93
CA PRO A 44 13.23 -10.04 -15.33
C PRO A 44 13.35 -8.65 -15.96
N SER A 45 13.17 -8.53 -17.29
CA SER A 45 13.20 -7.23 -17.98
C SER A 45 12.00 -6.35 -17.62
N SER A 46 10.80 -6.92 -17.52
CA SER A 46 9.61 -6.18 -17.08
C SER A 46 9.68 -5.77 -15.61
N LEU A 47 10.23 -6.62 -14.74
CA LEU A 47 10.47 -6.27 -13.34
C LEU A 47 11.50 -5.13 -13.22
N HIS A 48 12.58 -5.18 -14.02
CA HIS A 48 13.56 -4.09 -14.09
C HIS A 48 12.89 -2.78 -14.50
N LEU A 49 12.03 -2.79 -15.54
CA LEU A 49 11.26 -1.61 -15.96
C LEU A 49 10.37 -1.10 -14.82
N LEU A 50 9.63 -1.99 -14.14
CA LEU A 50 8.75 -1.64 -13.03
C LEU A 50 9.50 -0.87 -11.93
N THR A 51 10.73 -1.29 -11.63
CA THR A 51 11.60 -0.73 -10.58
C THR A 51 12.65 0.26 -11.10
N MET A 52 12.44 0.91 -12.25
CA MET A 52 13.30 2.02 -12.68
C MET A 52 12.99 3.29 -11.87
N TRP A 53 13.54 3.35 -10.66
CA TRP A 53 13.25 4.39 -9.68
C TRP A 53 13.67 5.79 -10.16
N GLN A 54 12.77 6.74 -9.94
CA GLN A 54 12.98 8.17 -10.16
C GLN A 54 12.62 8.95 -8.89
N PRO A 55 13.31 10.06 -8.57
CA PRO A 55 12.93 10.89 -7.44
C PRO A 55 11.49 11.40 -7.57
N ALA A 56 10.66 11.23 -6.53
CA ALA A 56 9.28 11.71 -6.50
C ALA A 56 9.09 12.81 -5.45
N ARG A 57 9.53 12.56 -4.21
CA ARG A 57 9.51 13.50 -3.08
C ARG A 57 10.71 13.21 -2.16
N LYS A 58 10.89 14.00 -1.11
CA LYS A 58 11.89 13.70 -0.07
C LYS A 58 11.64 12.29 0.49
N SER A 59 12.67 11.44 0.46
CA SER A 59 12.61 10.04 0.93
C SER A 59 11.56 9.17 0.20
N THR A 60 11.21 9.53 -1.03
CA THR A 60 10.28 8.74 -1.85
C THR A 60 10.70 8.77 -3.32
N GLU A 61 10.77 7.59 -3.91
CA GLU A 61 10.97 7.39 -5.34
C GLU A 61 9.74 6.73 -5.96
N ILE A 62 9.60 6.89 -7.27
CA ILE A 62 8.53 6.29 -8.06
C ILE A 62 9.14 5.47 -9.19
N GLY A 63 8.62 4.27 -9.39
CA GLY A 63 8.85 3.44 -10.56
C GLY A 63 7.66 3.52 -11.52
N HIS A 64 7.35 2.43 -12.23
CA HIS A 64 6.18 2.39 -13.10
C HIS A 64 4.95 1.88 -12.34
N GLY A 65 4.26 2.78 -11.64
CA GLY A 65 3.05 2.43 -10.88
C GLY A 65 3.31 1.80 -9.52
N ILE A 66 4.55 1.89 -9.01
CA ILE A 66 4.93 1.52 -7.65
C ILE A 66 5.82 2.62 -7.06
N PHE A 67 5.83 2.74 -5.74
CA PHE A 67 6.65 3.67 -4.99
C PHE A 67 7.65 2.93 -4.13
N ARG A 68 8.79 3.56 -3.86
CA ARG A 68 9.74 3.19 -2.82
C ARG A 68 9.78 4.32 -1.79
N PHE A 69 9.45 4.00 -0.55
CA PHE A 69 9.40 4.92 0.57
C PHE A 69 10.38 4.47 1.65
N GLU A 70 11.24 5.37 2.10
CA GLU A 70 12.13 5.12 3.23
C GLU A 70 11.44 5.51 4.54
N HIS A 71 11.25 4.56 5.44
CA HIS A 71 10.65 4.83 6.74
C HIS A 71 11.52 5.77 7.59
N PRO A 72 10.99 6.89 8.12
CA PRO A 72 11.80 7.97 8.69
C PRO A 72 12.57 7.59 9.95
N THR A 73 12.09 6.61 10.71
CA THR A 73 12.72 6.20 11.98
C THR A 73 13.54 4.93 11.84
N THR A 74 13.14 4.02 10.96
CA THR A 74 13.77 2.69 10.85
C THR A 74 14.67 2.56 9.63
N HIS A 75 14.64 3.55 8.73
CA HIS A 75 15.39 3.60 7.46
C HIS A 75 15.14 2.40 6.55
N LYS A 76 14.03 1.68 6.79
CA LYS A 76 13.62 0.53 5.98
C LYS A 76 12.85 0.99 4.76
N ASN A 77 13.22 0.45 3.60
CA ASN A 77 12.57 0.75 2.33
C ASN A 77 11.32 -0.11 2.14
N TRP A 78 10.16 0.54 2.04
CA TRP A 78 8.89 -0.09 1.71
C TRP A 78 8.53 0.19 0.26
N LEU A 79 8.21 -0.86 -0.48
CA LEU A 79 7.79 -0.81 -1.87
C LEU A 79 6.29 -1.05 -1.94
N GLY A 80 5.57 -0.33 -2.79
CA GLY A 80 4.13 -0.51 -2.84
C GLY A 80 3.37 0.65 -3.46
N HIS A 81 2.07 0.69 -3.16
CA HIS A 81 1.19 1.74 -3.67
C HIS A 81 -0.01 1.94 -2.73
N ASN A 82 -0.50 3.17 -2.68
CA ASN A 82 -1.76 3.51 -2.03
C ASN A 82 -2.87 3.65 -3.06
N GLY A 83 -4.09 3.23 -2.72
CA GLY A 83 -5.29 3.47 -3.49
C GLY A 83 -6.21 4.44 -2.76
N SER A 84 -6.82 5.35 -3.51
CA SER A 84 -7.90 6.18 -2.98
C SER A 84 -8.91 6.45 -4.08
N VAL A 85 -10.14 6.02 -3.83
CA VAL A 85 -11.31 6.29 -4.68
C VAL A 85 -12.44 6.81 -3.80
N LEU A 86 -13.55 7.22 -4.39
CA LEU A 86 -14.67 7.77 -3.63
C LEU A 86 -15.18 6.73 -2.61
N GLY A 87 -15.07 7.06 -1.31
CA GLY A 87 -15.52 6.21 -0.21
C GLY A 87 -14.56 5.11 0.26
N PHE A 88 -13.44 4.87 -0.44
CA PHE A 88 -12.53 3.76 -0.11
C PHE A 88 -11.06 4.16 -0.21
N THR A 89 -10.24 3.61 0.68
CA THR A 89 -8.77 3.70 0.60
C THR A 89 -8.13 2.34 0.77
N GLY A 90 -6.95 2.17 0.18
CA GLY A 90 -6.13 0.98 0.31
C GLY A 90 -4.65 1.31 0.40
N SER A 91 -3.89 0.45 1.05
CA SER A 91 -2.43 0.53 1.14
C SER A 91 -1.87 -0.88 1.03
N LEU A 92 -1.02 -1.12 0.04
CA LEU A 92 -0.32 -2.38 -0.16
C LEU A 92 1.17 -2.10 -0.23
N TRP A 93 1.92 -2.63 0.73
CA TRP A 93 3.35 -2.36 0.86
C TRP A 93 4.09 -3.64 1.25
N TRP A 94 5.31 -3.81 0.75
CA TRP A 94 6.21 -4.87 1.15
C TRP A 94 7.61 -4.33 1.42
N ASN A 95 8.36 -5.07 2.22
CA ASN A 95 9.75 -4.83 2.52
C ASN A 95 10.54 -6.10 2.21
N GLU A 96 11.54 -5.97 1.35
CA GLU A 96 12.36 -7.09 0.90
C GLU A 96 13.36 -7.54 1.97
N GLU A 97 13.95 -6.60 2.71
CA GLU A 97 14.92 -6.89 3.78
C GLU A 97 14.29 -7.62 4.98
N LEU A 98 13.02 -7.33 5.27
CA LEU A 98 12.28 -7.88 6.39
C LEU A 98 11.44 -9.12 6.03
N ASP A 99 11.40 -9.48 4.74
CA ASP A 99 10.47 -10.45 4.18
C ASP A 99 9.01 -10.25 4.66
N CYS A 100 8.52 -9.01 4.54
CA CYS A 100 7.23 -8.60 5.08
C CYS A 100 6.35 -8.00 4.00
N ALA A 101 5.07 -8.37 3.96
CA ALA A 101 4.04 -7.71 3.16
C ALA A 101 2.85 -7.34 4.03
N VAL A 102 2.35 -6.11 3.86
CA VAL A 102 1.23 -5.56 4.60
C VAL A 102 0.17 -5.01 3.64
N GLY A 103 -1.10 -5.20 4.02
CA GLY A 103 -2.25 -4.75 3.26
C GLY A 103 -3.32 -4.20 4.18
N VAL A 104 -3.73 -2.96 3.97
CA VAL A 104 -4.80 -2.30 4.71
C VAL A 104 -5.85 -1.82 3.72
N LEU A 105 -7.11 -2.15 3.96
CA LEU A 105 -8.27 -1.63 3.22
C LEU A 105 -9.21 -0.94 4.20
N ALA A 106 -9.68 0.25 3.85
CA ALA A 106 -10.64 1.00 4.65
C ALA A 106 -11.82 1.45 3.78
N ASN A 107 -13.03 1.32 4.33
CA ASN A 107 -14.27 1.85 3.76
C ASN A 107 -14.49 3.33 4.12
N VAL A 108 -13.39 4.08 4.12
CA VAL A 108 -13.38 5.54 4.32
C VAL A 108 -12.45 6.14 3.26
N GLY A 109 -13.00 7.04 2.45
CA GLY A 109 -12.28 7.74 1.38
C GLY A 109 -11.60 9.01 1.88
N THR A 110 -10.59 9.48 1.14
CA THR A 110 -9.91 10.78 1.40
C THR A 110 -10.11 11.79 0.26
N MET A 111 -10.71 11.37 -0.86
CA MET A 111 -10.97 12.24 -2.01
C MET A 111 -11.81 13.45 -1.60
N HIS A 112 -11.23 14.65 -1.74
CA HIS A 112 -11.82 15.93 -1.32
C HIS A 112 -12.19 16.06 0.18
N ALA A 113 -11.76 15.11 1.03
CA ALA A 113 -12.05 15.10 2.46
C ALA A 113 -10.85 15.55 3.33
N GLY A 114 -9.69 15.79 2.71
CA GLY A 114 -8.47 16.14 3.44
C GLY A 114 -7.91 14.98 4.26
N LYS A 115 -7.45 15.27 5.48
CA LYS A 115 -6.84 14.28 6.38
C LYS A 115 -7.92 13.45 7.08
N VAL A 116 -7.90 12.13 6.89
CA VAL A 116 -8.86 11.21 7.51
C VAL A 116 -8.12 10.12 8.27
N SER A 117 -8.14 10.18 9.60
CA SER A 117 -7.35 9.32 10.50
C SER A 117 -7.58 7.82 10.34
N SER A 118 -8.76 7.43 9.86
CA SER A 118 -9.12 6.02 9.62
C SER A 118 -8.90 5.55 8.18
N SER A 119 -8.25 6.36 7.33
CA SER A 119 -7.90 5.92 5.97
C SER A 119 -6.68 4.99 5.97
N ALA A 120 -6.60 4.10 4.98
CA ALA A 120 -5.53 3.11 4.92
C ALA A 120 -4.11 3.75 4.91
N PRO A 121 -3.82 4.81 4.13
CA PRO A 121 -2.50 5.44 4.16
C PRO A 121 -2.17 6.09 5.51
N GLN A 122 -3.15 6.67 6.19
CA GLN A 122 -2.95 7.25 7.52
C GLN A 122 -2.60 6.16 8.55
N ILE A 123 -3.31 5.04 8.51
CA ILE A 123 -3.01 3.89 9.37
C ILE A 123 -1.59 3.38 9.10
N VAL A 124 -1.20 3.22 7.83
CA VAL A 124 0.12 2.68 7.49
C VAL A 124 1.26 3.65 7.86
N PHE A 125 1.14 4.95 7.60
CA PHE A 125 2.27 5.89 7.69
C PHE A 125 2.26 6.85 8.87
N GLU A 126 1.11 7.03 9.54
CA GLU A 126 0.95 7.98 10.64
C GLU A 126 0.52 7.30 11.94
N SER A 127 0.58 5.98 12.00
CA SER A 127 0.42 5.18 13.22
C SER A 127 1.61 4.23 13.38
N GLU A 128 1.64 3.47 14.47
CA GLU A 128 2.70 2.48 14.74
C GLU A 128 2.59 1.20 13.91
N PHE A 129 1.74 1.18 12.88
CA PHE A 129 1.39 -0.04 12.14
C PHE A 129 2.61 -0.70 11.49
N LEU A 130 3.46 0.06 10.80
CA LEU A 130 4.66 -0.49 10.17
C LEU A 130 5.67 -0.93 11.23
N GLU A 131 5.87 -0.19 12.31
CA GLU A 131 6.76 -0.60 13.40
C GLU A 131 6.28 -1.89 14.08
N ILE A 132 4.97 -2.08 14.25
CA ILE A 132 4.40 -3.32 14.76
C ILE A 132 4.64 -4.46 13.77
N ALA A 133 4.38 -4.26 12.48
CA ALA A 133 4.65 -5.28 11.45
C ALA A 133 6.12 -5.71 11.46
N MET A 134 7.05 -4.75 11.56
CA MET A 134 8.48 -5.00 11.71
C MET A 134 8.84 -5.78 12.98
N LYS A 135 8.17 -5.50 14.11
CA LYS A 135 8.41 -6.25 15.36
C LYS A 135 7.94 -7.70 15.23
N LEU A 136 6.83 -7.94 14.53
CA LEU A 136 6.27 -9.29 14.36
C LEU A 136 7.17 -10.19 13.51
N THR A 137 7.89 -9.66 12.51
CA THR A 137 8.84 -10.48 11.74
C THR A 137 9.99 -11.00 12.61
N ASN A 138 10.46 -10.21 13.58
CA ASN A 138 11.53 -10.63 14.50
C ASN A 138 11.09 -11.66 15.54
N ILE A 139 9.79 -11.80 15.80
CA ILE A 139 9.26 -12.85 16.69
C ILE A 139 9.22 -14.17 15.95
N ALA A 140 8.72 -14.18 14.71
CA ALA A 140 8.65 -15.39 13.88
C ALA A 140 10.01 -16.06 13.67
N VAL A 141 11.10 -15.28 13.60
CA VAL A 141 12.47 -15.80 13.44
C VAL A 141 13.05 -16.43 14.71
N LYS A 142 12.49 -16.14 15.89
CA LYS A 142 13.00 -16.69 17.18
C LYS A 142 12.40 -18.05 17.56
N ASP A 143 11.34 -18.46 16.88
CA ASP A 143 10.64 -19.73 17.14
C ASP A 143 11.09 -20.87 16.20
N GLU A 144 12.15 -20.65 15.39
CA GLU A 144 12.87 -21.65 14.57
C GLU A 144 14.26 -21.95 15.14
#